data_AF-A0A7S3I8H3-F1
#
_entry.id   AF-A0A7S3I8H3-F1
#
_cell.length_a   1.000
_cell.length_b   1.000
_cell.length_c   1.000
_cell.angle_alpha   90.00
_cell.angle_beta   90.00
_cell.angle_gamma   90.00
#
_symmetry.space_group_name_H-M   'P 1'
#
loop_
_entity.id
_entity.type
_entity.pdbx_description
1 polymer ?
#
loop_
_entity_poly.entity_id
_entity_poly.type
_entity_poly.pdbx_seq_one_letter_code
_entity_poly.pdbx_strand_id
1 'polypeptide(L)'
;FAEASAAKEPSKGSKLYIVSDPSQDAKKRMMKAVEGEGMPRLKSPFEHGNLFLILDIEFPTSLTAETQSALAKLLPPPKHKVSAKEGDDDVEEVTLKEMDPLTSYTDNLPEKSAEDE
;
A
#
# COMPACT_ATOMS: atom_id res chain seq x y z
N PHE A 1 21.26 -5.12 -5.30
CA PHE A 1 22.19 -5.19 -4.15
C PHE A 1 23.63 -4.92 -4.54
N ALA A 2 24.27 -5.74 -5.39
CA ALA A 2 25.70 -5.60 -5.72
C ALA A 2 26.10 -4.21 -6.28
N GLU A 3 25.29 -3.60 -7.14
CA GLU A 3 25.59 -2.30 -7.75
C GLU A 3 25.41 -1.12 -6.78
N ALA A 4 24.37 -1.16 -5.93
CA ALA A 4 24.14 -0.18 -4.87
C ALA A 4 25.20 -0.24 -3.75
N SER A 5 25.75 -1.42 -3.47
CA SER A 5 26.85 -1.62 -2.51
C SER A 5 28.24 -1.29 -3.08
N ALA A 6 28.38 -1.24 -4.41
CA ALA A 6 29.63 -0.93 -5.11
C ALA A 6 29.76 0.56 -5.49
N ALA A 7 28.67 1.33 -5.45
CA ALA A 7 28.69 2.76 -5.76
C ALA A 7 29.38 3.55 -4.63
N LYS A 8 30.61 4.02 -4.89
CA LYS A 8 31.45 4.73 -3.93
C LYS A 8 31.78 6.18 -4.32
N GLU A 9 31.35 6.66 -5.50
CA GLU A 9 31.63 8.03 -5.95
C GLU A 9 30.39 8.72 -6.56
N PRO A 10 30.10 9.98 -6.19
CA PRO A 10 29.02 10.77 -6.76
C PRO A 10 29.39 11.28 -8.16
N SER A 11 28.59 10.92 -9.18
CA SER A 11 28.67 11.51 -10.53
C SER A 11 27.81 12.77 -10.63
N LYS A 12 28.21 13.76 -11.46
CA LYS A 12 27.35 14.90 -11.82
C LYS A 12 26.03 14.38 -12.44
N GLY A 13 24.91 14.72 -11.81
CA GLY A 13 23.61 14.09 -12.05
C GLY A 13 23.32 13.07 -10.95
N SER A 14 22.48 13.45 -9.98
CA SER A 14 22.26 12.72 -8.73
C SER A 14 21.56 11.39 -8.97
N LYS A 15 22.33 10.28 -8.98
CA LYS A 15 21.77 8.93 -8.93
C LYS A 15 21.61 8.51 -7.46
N LEU A 16 20.36 8.32 -7.04
CA LEU A 16 20.01 7.87 -5.70
C LEU A 16 19.65 6.37 -5.72
N TYR A 17 20.36 5.56 -4.94
CA TYR A 17 20.04 4.13 -4.77
C TYR A 17 19.23 3.95 -3.48
N ILE A 18 17.95 3.62 -3.61
CA ILE A 18 17.06 3.37 -2.46
C ILE A 18 17.03 1.86 -2.22
N VAL A 19 17.60 1.42 -1.09
CA VAL A 19 17.48 0.02 -0.63
C VAL A 19 16.41 -0.01 0.45
N SER A 20 15.27 -0.62 0.16
CA SER A 20 14.19 -0.80 1.14
C SER A 20 14.58 -1.83 2.20
N ASP A 21 14.28 -1.52 3.47
CA ASP A 21 14.41 -2.47 4.57
C ASP A 21 13.28 -3.52 4.47
N PRO A 22 13.61 -4.82 4.37
CA PRO A 22 12.64 -5.91 4.20
C PRO A 22 11.69 -6.10 5.40
N SER A 23 11.87 -5.34 6.49
CA SER A 23 11.02 -5.40 7.70
C SER A 23 10.02 -4.24 7.81
N GLN A 24 9.97 -3.32 6.85
CA GLN A 24 9.20 -2.06 6.94
C GLN A 24 7.73 -2.15 6.51
N ASP A 25 7.23 -3.34 6.17
CA ASP A 25 5.86 -3.56 5.67
C ASP A 25 4.75 -3.40 6.74
N ALA A 26 5.06 -2.93 7.95
CA ALA A 26 4.09 -2.84 9.03
C ALA A 26 3.16 -1.62 8.99
N LYS A 27 3.46 -0.57 8.20
CA LYS A 27 2.60 0.62 8.08
C LYS A 27 2.42 0.97 6.61
N LYS A 28 1.28 0.55 6.05
CA LYS A 28 0.82 0.79 4.68
C LYS A 28 0.54 2.28 4.37
N ARG A 29 1.60 3.10 4.47
CA ARG A 29 1.86 4.39 3.83
C ARG A 29 3.39 4.55 3.91
N MET A 30 4.11 4.04 2.92
CA MET A 30 5.58 4.11 2.93
C MET A 30 6.02 5.53 2.56
N MET A 31 5.98 6.44 3.54
CA MET A 31 6.67 7.72 3.45
C MET A 31 8.09 7.52 3.96
N LYS A 32 9.07 7.61 3.07
CA LYS A 32 10.50 7.54 3.42
C LYS A 32 11.12 8.93 3.26
N ALA A 33 12.07 9.28 4.11
CA ALA A 33 12.79 10.53 4.03
C ALA A 33 14.26 10.27 3.78
N VAL A 34 14.87 11.04 2.89
CA VAL A 34 16.33 11.13 2.75
C VAL A 34 16.75 12.44 3.39
N GLU A 35 17.47 12.34 4.50
CA GLU A 35 17.90 13.50 5.28
C GLU A 35 18.92 14.34 4.50
N GLY A 36 18.76 15.66 4.51
CA GLY A 36 19.71 16.59 3.88
C GLY A 36 19.65 16.68 2.34
N GLU A 37 18.77 15.91 1.68
CA GLU A 37 18.57 15.96 0.22
C GLU A 37 17.39 16.86 -0.20
N GLY A 38 16.82 17.62 0.74
CA GLY A 38 15.81 18.64 0.46
C GLY A 38 16.41 19.97 0.02
N MET A 39 15.56 21.00 -0.07
CA MET A 39 16.01 22.33 -0.49
C MET A 39 16.85 23.03 0.60
N PRO A 40 17.83 23.88 0.22
CA PRO A 40 18.56 24.72 1.17
C PRO A 40 17.64 25.61 2.00
N ARG A 41 17.92 25.73 3.30
CA ARG A 41 17.17 26.61 4.20
C ARG A 41 17.52 28.08 3.93
N LEU A 42 16.51 28.93 3.97
CA LEU A 42 16.68 30.37 3.78
C LEU A 42 17.64 30.93 4.86
N LYS A 43 18.72 31.60 4.42
CA LYS A 43 19.83 32.14 5.24
C LYS A 43 20.81 31.09 5.82
N SER A 44 20.63 29.80 5.53
CA SER A 44 21.56 28.74 5.91
C SER A 44 21.87 27.86 4.68
N PRO A 45 22.77 28.31 3.76
CA PRO A 45 23.00 27.64 2.48
C PRO A 45 23.65 26.24 2.60
N PHE A 46 24.23 25.91 3.75
CA PHE A 46 24.80 24.59 4.02
C PHE A 46 23.81 23.64 4.69
N GLU A 47 22.66 24.15 5.14
CA GLU A 47 21.62 23.35 5.78
C GLU A 47 20.50 23.06 4.79
N HIS A 48 20.31 21.79 4.47
CA HIS A 48 19.30 21.33 3.52
C HIS A 48 18.12 20.69 4.27
N GLY A 49 16.92 20.77 3.70
CA GLY A 49 15.75 20.04 4.19
C GLY A 49 15.85 18.54 3.91
N ASN A 50 14.74 17.82 4.05
CA ASN A 50 14.67 16.39 3.74
C ASN A 50 13.86 16.15 2.47
N LEU A 51 14.26 15.17 1.67
CA LEU A 51 13.48 14.68 0.53
C LEU A 51 12.51 13.62 1.01
N PHE A 52 11.21 13.85 0.86
CA PHE A 52 10.19 12.85 1.16
C PHE A 52 9.80 12.07 -0.10
N LEU A 53 9.81 10.75 0.01
CA LEU A 53 9.36 9.79 -0.98
C LEU A 53 8.01 9.24 -0.53
N ILE A 54 6.99 9.45 -1.35
CA ILE A 54 5.65 8.90 -1.14
C ILE A 54 5.50 7.75 -2.15
N LEU A 55 5.60 6.52 -1.66
CA LEU A 55 5.48 5.34 -2.51
C LEU A 55 4.01 4.92 -2.58
N ASP A 56 3.48 4.85 -3.80
CA ASP A 56 2.21 4.22 -4.09
C ASP A 56 2.45 2.76 -4.50
N ILE A 57 1.69 1.82 -3.92
CA ILE A 57 1.88 0.39 -4.15
C ILE A 57 0.72 -0.11 -5.00
N GLU A 58 1.01 -0.36 -6.28
CA GLU A 58 0.07 -1.02 -7.18
C GLU A 58 0.09 -2.54 -6.95
N PHE A 59 -1.07 -3.10 -6.59
CA PHE A 59 -1.24 -4.54 -6.49
C PHE A 59 -1.53 -5.15 -7.87
N PRO A 60 -1.08 -6.39 -8.14
CA PRO A 60 -1.45 -7.08 -9.37
C PRO A 60 -2.96 -7.36 -9.39
N THR A 61 -3.57 -7.29 -10.57
CA THR A 61 -5.02 -7.50 -10.76
C THR A 61 -5.47 -8.93 -10.43
N SER A 62 -4.60 -9.92 -10.64
CA SER A 62 -4.88 -11.32 -10.30
C SER A 62 -3.59 -12.09 -9.99
N LEU A 63 -3.74 -13.21 -9.29
CA LEU A 63 -2.66 -14.12 -8.94
C LEU A 63 -3.04 -15.55 -9.33
N THR A 64 -2.13 -16.29 -9.97
CA THR A 64 -2.35 -17.71 -10.28
C THR A 64 -2.32 -18.57 -9.01
N ALA A 65 -3.00 -19.72 -9.01
CA ALA A 65 -3.04 -20.62 -7.85
C ALA A 65 -1.63 -21.08 -7.40
N GLU A 66 -0.73 -21.31 -8.35
CA GLU A 66 0.67 -21.65 -8.07
C GLU A 66 1.39 -20.52 -7.34
N THR A 67 1.23 -19.27 -7.81
CA THR A 67 1.82 -18.08 -7.19
C THR A 67 1.27 -17.85 -5.79
N GLN A 68 -0.04 -18.04 -5.60
CA GLN A 68 -0.66 -17.93 -4.28
C GLN A 68 -0.07 -18.96 -3.29
N SER A 69 0.10 -20.21 -3.72
CA SER A 69 0.72 -21.26 -2.89
C SER A 69 2.17 -20.93 -2.54
N ALA A 70 2.94 -20.40 -3.50
CA ALA A 70 4.32 -19.97 -3.25
C ALA A 70 4.38 -18.81 -2.26
N LEU A 71 3.52 -17.79 -2.42
CA LEU A 71 3.43 -16.64 -1.52
C LEU A 71 3.05 -17.06 -0.10
N ALA A 72 2.12 -18.00 0.07
CA ALA A 72 1.72 -18.49 1.38
C ALA A 72 2.87 -19.10 2.19
N LYS A 73 3.91 -19.63 1.52
CA LYS A 73 5.12 -20.17 2.17
C LYS A 73 6.11 -19.08 2.56
N LEU A 74 6.10 -17.94 1.86
CA LEU A 74 7.04 -16.83 2.05
C LEU A 74 6.50 -15.77 3.01
N LEU A 75 5.18 -15.58 3.04
CA LEU A 75 4.53 -14.60 3.89
C LEU A 75 4.36 -15.12 5.34
N PRO A 76 4.34 -14.22 6.33
CA PRO A 76 3.99 -14.59 7.70
C PRO A 76 2.64 -15.31 7.78
N PRO A 77 2.45 -16.20 8.77
CA PRO A 77 1.21 -16.96 8.90
C PRO A 77 -0.01 -16.03 9.03
N PRO A 78 -1.19 -16.45 8.52
CA PRO A 78 -2.42 -15.68 8.63
C PRO A 78 -2.69 -15.31 10.09
N LYS A 79 -2.87 -14.01 10.36
CA LYS A 79 -3.17 -13.51 11.71
C LYS A 79 -4.56 -13.94 12.19
N HIS A 80 -5.47 -14.16 11.26
CA HIS A 80 -6.84 -14.56 11.54
C HIS A 80 -6.95 -16.09 11.47
N LYS A 81 -7.35 -16.72 12.58
CA LYS A 81 -7.84 -18.11 12.55
C LYS A 81 -9.32 -18.07 12.24
N VAL A 82 -9.71 -18.60 11.09
CA VAL A 82 -11.13 -18.77 10.75
C VAL A 82 -11.72 -19.79 11.73
N SER A 83 -12.60 -19.34 12.62
CA SER A 83 -13.28 -20.18 13.60
C SER A 83 -14.65 -20.66 13.13
N ALA A 84 -15.23 -19.97 12.14
CA ALA A 84 -16.52 -20.29 11.55
C ALA A 84 -16.35 -21.36 10.45
N LYS A 85 -17.23 -22.36 10.40
CA LYS A 85 -17.31 -23.30 9.28
C LYS A 85 -18.50 -22.94 8.39
N GLU A 86 -18.34 -23.24 7.11
CA GLU A 86 -19.41 -23.18 6.12
C GLU A 86 -20.54 -24.13 6.57
N GLY A 87 -21.76 -23.59 6.69
CA GLY A 87 -22.96 -24.34 7.13
C GLY A 87 -23.23 -24.44 8.64
N ASP A 88 -22.53 -23.70 9.49
CA ASP A 88 -22.92 -23.55 10.91
C ASP A 88 -24.17 -22.65 11.03
N ASP A 89 -25.09 -22.95 11.97
CA ASP A 89 -26.38 -22.25 12.14
C ASP A 89 -26.24 -20.73 12.39
N ASP A 90 -25.10 -20.31 12.95
CA ASP A 90 -24.78 -18.91 13.29
C ASP A 90 -23.84 -18.25 12.26
N VAL A 91 -23.67 -18.83 11.06
CA VAL A 91 -22.74 -18.34 10.02
C VAL A 91 -23.49 -17.98 8.74
N GLU A 92 -23.43 -16.70 8.35
CA GLU A 92 -23.95 -16.21 7.07
C GLU A 92 -22.85 -16.18 6.01
N GLU A 93 -23.06 -16.87 4.90
CA GLU A 93 -22.16 -16.86 3.75
C GLU A 93 -22.40 -15.63 2.88
N VAL A 94 -21.39 -14.76 2.82
CA VAL A 94 -21.43 -13.54 2.00
C VAL A 94 -20.32 -13.54 0.96
N THR A 95 -20.64 -13.09 -0.24
CA THR A 95 -19.66 -12.91 -1.33
C THR A 95 -19.25 -11.44 -1.42
N LEU A 96 -17.94 -11.19 -1.43
CA LEU A 96 -17.40 -9.85 -1.69
C LEU A 96 -17.72 -9.42 -3.13
N LYS A 97 -18.33 -8.24 -3.27
CA LYS A 97 -18.60 -7.60 -4.56
C LYS A 97 -17.85 -6.27 -4.60
N GLU A 98 -17.17 -6.02 -5.70
CA GLU A 98 -16.61 -4.70 -5.96
C GLU A 98 -17.74 -3.76 -6.40
N MET A 99 -17.91 -2.66 -5.67
CA MET A 99 -19.00 -1.71 -5.91
C MET A 99 -18.48 -0.29 -5.72
N ASP A 100 -18.90 0.60 -6.61
CA ASP A 100 -18.62 2.01 -6.49
C ASP A 100 -19.46 2.62 -5.33
N PRO A 101 -18.84 3.36 -4.39
CA PRO A 101 -19.55 3.90 -3.23
C PRO A 101 -20.70 4.84 -3.57
N LEU A 102 -20.60 5.63 -4.65
CA LEU A 102 -21.66 6.55 -5.06
C LEU A 102 -22.84 5.79 -5.64
N THR A 103 -22.57 4.79 -6.47
CA THR A 103 -23.60 3.91 -7.04
C THR A 103 -24.34 3.15 -5.94
N SER A 104 -23.60 2.59 -4.97
CA SER A 104 -24.21 1.95 -3.80
C SER A 104 -25.12 2.89 -3.03
N TYR A 105 -24.75 4.17 -2.89
CA TYR A 105 -25.56 5.15 -2.18
C TYR A 105 -26.85 5.48 -2.93
N THR A 106 -26.78 5.73 -4.25
CA THR A 106 -27.94 6.08 -5.06
C THR A 106 -28.96 4.95 -5.12
N ASP A 107 -28.50 3.70 -5.25
CA ASP A 107 -29.36 2.52 -5.37
C ASP A 107 -30.11 2.20 -4.07
N ASN A 108 -29.63 2.73 -2.92
CA ASN A 108 -30.25 2.55 -1.61
C ASN A 108 -31.08 3.77 -1.15
N LEU A 109 -31.30 4.76 -2.02
CA LEU A 109 -32.20 5.86 -1.69
C LEU A 109 -33.66 5.36 -1.68
N PRO A 110 -34.47 5.79 -0.69
CA PRO A 110 -35.89 5.48 -0.69
C PRO A 110 -36.56 6.08 -1.93
N GLU A 111 -37.55 5.38 -2.50
CA GLU A 111 -38.35 5.95 -3.58
C GLU A 111 -38.98 7.25 -3.09
N LYS A 112 -38.82 8.32 -3.87
CA LYS A 112 -39.53 9.57 -3.62
C LYS A 112 -41.02 9.29 -3.80
N SER A 113 -41.77 9.36 -2.71
CA SER A 113 -43.22 9.37 -2.76
C SER A 113 -43.68 10.59 -3.55
N ALA A 114 -44.72 10.42 -4.37
CA ALA A 114 -45.36 11.48 -5.14
C ALA A 114 -45.97 12.61 -4.27
N GLU A 115 -45.84 12.53 -2.95
CA GLU A 115 -46.25 13.55 -1.98
C GLU A 115 -45.15 14.60 -1.71
N ASP A 116 -43.95 14.40 -2.27
CA ASP A 116 -42.79 15.29 -2.10
C ASP A 116 -42.50 16.22 -3.31
N GLU A 117 -43.42 16.33 -4.28
CA GLU A 117 -43.38 17.32 -5.39
C GLU A 117 -44.35 18.50 -5.19
#